data_AF-A0A2E0CUK9-F1
#
_entry.id   AF-A0A2E0CUK9-F1
#
_cell.length_a   1.000
_cell.length_b   1.000
_cell.length_c   1.000
_cell.angle_alpha   90.00
_cell.angle_beta   90.00
_cell.angle_gamma   90.00
#
_symmetry.space_group_name_H-M   'P 1'
#
loop_
_entity.id
_entity.type
_entity.pdbx_description
1 polymer ?
#
loop_
_entity_poly.entity_id
_entity_poly.type
_entity_poly.pdbx_seq_one_letter_code
_entity_poly.pdbx_strand_id
1 'polypeptide(L)' 'MIINGLIGKKIGMTTFFHKDGKSEAVTAIELGPCIVTQVKTLKRDGYDAVQIGFEESKN' A
#
# COMPACT_ATOMS: atom_id res chain seq x y z
N MET A 1 7.41 -3.31 -16.12
CA MET A 1 6.21 -3.39 -15.26
C MET A 1 6.43 -2.46 -14.09
N ILE A 2 5.46 -1.57 -13.82
CA ILE A 2 5.56 -0.56 -12.76
C ILE A 2 4.54 -0.94 -11.69
N ILE A 3 4.95 -0.95 -10.42
CA ILE A 3 4.05 -1.16 -9.29
C ILE A 3 3.53 0.21 -8.86
N ASN A 4 2.25 0.48 -9.12
CA ASN A 4 1.62 1.79 -8.85
C ASN A 4 0.78 1.80 -7.56
N GLY A 5 0.90 0.77 -6.70
CA GLY A 5 0.08 0.65 -5.50
C GLY A 5 0.79 -0.11 -4.38
N LEU A 6 0.46 0.26 -3.16
CA LEU A 6 0.88 -0.40 -1.92
C LEU A 6 -0.36 -0.91 -1.18
N ILE A 7 -0.19 -1.94 -0.37
CA ILE A 7 -1.24 -2.42 0.54
C ILE A 7 -1.02 -1.75 1.89
N GLY A 8 -2.11 -1.26 2.49
CA GLY A 8 -2.06 -0.55 3.76
C GLY A 8 -3.33 -0.74 4.58
N LYS A 9 -3.22 -0.56 5.89
CA LYS A 9 -4.32 -0.66 6.84
C LYS A 9 -4.73 0.73 7.31
N LYS A 10 -6.03 1.06 7.24
CA LYS A 10 -6.55 2.30 7.83
C LYS A 10 -6.46 2.21 9.35
N ILE A 11 -5.65 3.08 9.96
CA ILE A 11 -5.47 3.12 11.42
C ILE A 11 -6.27 4.25 12.08
N GLY A 12 -6.70 5.25 11.32
CA GLY A 12 -7.53 6.32 11.86
C GLY A 12 -7.63 7.53 10.95
N MET A 13 -8.19 8.59 11.50
CA MET A 13 -8.31 9.89 10.85
C MET A 13 -7.82 10.95 11.83
N THR A 14 -7.15 11.96 11.31
CA THR A 14 -6.64 13.09 12.11
C THR A 14 -6.69 14.37 11.28
N THR A 15 -6.37 15.51 11.90
CA THR A 15 -6.25 16.79 11.21
C THR A 15 -4.78 17.15 11.09
N PHE A 16 -4.33 17.39 9.87
CA PHE A 16 -2.99 17.88 9.58
C PHE A 16 -3.01 19.41 9.49
N PHE A 17 -2.12 20.07 10.23
CA PHE A 17 -1.99 21.52 10.22
C PHE A 17 -0.76 21.91 9.40
N HIS A 18 -1.00 22.65 8.32
CA HIS A 18 0.04 23.19 7.45
C HIS A 18 0.70 24.40 8.08
N LYS A 19 1.93 24.72 7.63
CA LYS A 19 2.70 25.86 8.15
C LYS A 19 2.05 27.21 7.86
N ASP A 20 1.17 27.28 6.86
CA ASP A 20 0.39 28.47 6.50
C ASP A 20 -0.90 28.63 7.33
N GLY A 21 -1.12 27.75 8.33
CA GLY A 21 -2.27 27.78 9.23
C GLY A 21 -3.51 27.05 8.70
N LYS A 22 -3.46 26.43 7.51
CA LYS A 22 -4.58 25.61 7.01
C LYS A 22 -4.65 24.27 7.73
N SER A 23 -5.87 23.82 8.01
CA SER A 23 -6.16 22.49 8.55
C SER A 23 -6.79 21.60 7.49
N GLU A 24 -6.27 20.40 7.30
CA GLU A 24 -6.81 19.39 6.38
C GLU A 24 -7.13 18.09 7.12
N ALA A 25 -8.31 17.53 6.85
CA ALA A 25 -8.70 16.22 7.38
C ALA A 25 -8.00 15.12 6.59
N VAL A 26 -7.22 14.29 7.28
CA VAL A 26 -6.41 13.23 6.66
C VAL A 26 -6.75 11.87 7.25
N THR A 27 -6.60 10.82 6.43
CA THR A 27 -6.68 9.42 6.87
C THR A 27 -5.28 8.88 7.06
N ALA A 28 -4.99 8.36 8.26
CA ALA A 28 -3.73 7.70 8.54
C ALA A 28 -3.81 6.23 8.07
N ILE A 29 -2.88 5.85 7.19
CA ILE A 29 -2.73 4.49 6.67
C ILE A 29 -1.39 3.95 7.15
N GLU A 30 -1.42 2.82 7.86
CA GLU A 30 -0.24 2.05 8.20
C GLU A 30 0.17 1.18 7.02
N LEU A 31 1.42 1.34 6.60
CA LEU A 31 2.03 0.50 5.59
C LEU A 31 2.89 -0.54 6.31
N GLY A 32 2.49 -1.81 6.25
CA GLY A 32 3.32 -2.94 6.65
C GLY A 32 4.33 -3.29 5.55
N PRO A 33 5.20 -4.30 5.76
CA PRO A 33 6.11 -4.76 4.71
C PRO A 33 5.29 -5.20 3.49
N CYS A 34 5.46 -4.50 2.37
CA CYS A 34 4.83 -4.80 1.08
C CYS A 34 5.81 -5.59 0.21
N ILE A 35 5.89 -6.91 0.44
CA ILE A 35 6.87 -7.77 -0.23
C ILE A 35 6.26 -8.33 -1.50
N VAL A 36 6.98 -8.25 -2.62
CA VAL A 36 6.55 -8.90 -3.87
C VAL A 36 6.76 -10.41 -3.74
N THR A 37 5.66 -11.17 -3.70
CA THR A 37 5.71 -12.64 -3.57
C THR A 37 5.79 -13.34 -4.92
N GLN A 38 5.14 -12.79 -5.95
CA GLN A 38 5.13 -13.35 -7.29
C GLN A 38 5.00 -12.27 -8.35
N VAL A 39 5.73 -12.43 -9.46
CA VAL A 39 5.51 -11.65 -10.69
C VAL A 39 4.83 -12.57 -11.71
N LYS A 40 3.62 -12.21 -12.10
CA LYS A 40 2.83 -12.91 -13.12
C LYS A 40 3.14 -12.35 -14.49
N THR A 41 3.28 -13.26 -15.45
CA THR A 41 3.66 -12.90 -16.83
C THR A 41 2.71 -13.54 -17.82
N LEU A 42 2.49 -12.88 -18.96
CA LEU A 42 1.69 -13.43 -20.06
C LEU A 42 1.99 -14.90 -20.39
N LYS A 43 3.28 -15.29 -20.42
CA LYS A 43 3.70 -16.66 -20.81
C LYS A 43 3.31 -17.73 -19.78
N ARG A 44 3.30 -17.39 -18.48
CA ARG A 44 3.06 -18.37 -17.41
C ARG A 44 1.63 -18.31 -16.87
N ASP A 45 1.06 -17.12 -16.78
CA ASP A 45 -0.18 -16.85 -16.06
C ASP A 45 -1.30 -16.30 -16.97
N GLY A 46 -1.01 -15.98 -18.23
CA GLY A 46 -1.98 -15.45 -19.19
C GLY A 46 -2.27 -13.95 -19.06
N TYR A 47 -1.63 -13.27 -18.12
CA TYR A 47 -1.72 -11.83 -17.91
C TYR A 47 -0.51 -11.29 -17.13
N ASP A 48 -0.34 -9.98 -17.14
CA ASP A 48 0.71 -9.29 -16.40
C ASP A 48 0.14 -8.73 -15.09
N ALA A 49 0.63 -9.24 -13.94
CA ALA A 49 0.33 -8.68 -12.62
C ALA A 49 1.48 -8.91 -11.62
N VAL A 50 1.42 -8.22 -10.48
CA VAL A 50 2.31 -8.44 -9.34
C VAL A 50 1.49 -8.84 -8.13
N GLN A 51 1.91 -9.89 -7.44
CA GLN A 51 1.34 -10.30 -6.16
C GLN A 51 2.20 -9.71 -5.04
N ILE A 52 1.53 -9.04 -4.10
CA ILE A 52 2.15 -8.35 -2.98
C ILE A 52 1.61 -8.96 -1.69
N GLY A 53 2.50 -9.40 -0.80
CA GLY A 53 2.20 -9.77 0.57
C GLY A 53 2.17 -8.54 1.47
N PHE A 54 1.31 -8.56 2.47
CA PHE A 54 1.09 -7.45 3.41
C PHE A 54 1.09 -7.98 4.84
N GLU A 55 1.81 -7.30 5.73
CA GLU A 55 2.08 -7.69 7.12
C GLU A 55 2.86 -9.02 7.24
N GLU A 56 3.54 -9.20 8.37
CA GLU A 56 4.09 -10.50 8.72
C GLU A 56 2.97 -11.43 9.18
N SER A 57 3.06 -12.70 8.79
CA SER A 57 2.20 -13.72 9.37
C SER A 57 2.52 -13.86 10.85
N LYS A 58 1.55 -13.52 11.72
CA LYS A 58 1.64 -13.83 13.15
C LYS A 58 1.55 -15.35 13.30
N ASN A 59 2.71 -15.95 13.56
CA ASN A 59 2.84 -17.36 13.93
C ASN A 59 2.58 -17.54 15.42
#